data_AF-A0A251SI30-F1
#
_entry.id   AF-A0A251SI30-F1
#
_cell.length_a   1.000
_cell.length_b   1.000
_cell.length_c   1.000
_cell.angle_alpha   90.00
_cell.angle_beta   90.00
_cell.angle_gamma   90.00
#
_symmetry.space_group_name_H-M   'P 1'
#
loop_
_entity.id
_entity.type
_entity.pdbx_description
1 polymer ?
#
loop_
_entity_poly.entity_id
_entity_poly.type
_entity_poly.pdbx_seq_one_letter_code
_entity_poly.pdbx_strand_id
1 'polypeptide(L)'
;MVLSVLCCITAAKVETRRLHRIRDHGLLDKPEDKIPMSIFALLPRFMLLAAVDGIANNSIKGFFRNQTPESMRRYLTYFTNGVLGLGSMASVLSVYVVGKISEKNGKPNWFQYTLNKSRLDRYYWVLAALSAVNLIIYVIVAYFYKYKESPDGGADKDIPEGGDMKDDFHDKNCCC
;
A
#
# COMPACT_ATOMS: atom_id res chain seq x y z
N MET A 1 -0.37 -9.65 -3.30
CA MET A 1 -1.82 -9.32 -3.30
C MET A 1 -2.62 -10.06 -2.22
N VAL A 2 -2.39 -11.36 -1.96
CA VAL A 2 -3.08 -12.06 -0.87
C VAL A 2 -2.76 -11.45 0.52
N LEU A 3 -1.48 -11.18 0.79
CA LEU A 3 -1.06 -10.56 2.06
C LEU A 3 -1.65 -9.15 2.26
N SER A 4 -1.81 -8.36 1.19
CA SER A 4 -2.44 -7.03 1.29
C SER A 4 -3.93 -7.14 1.62
N VAL A 5 -4.65 -8.12 1.06
CA VAL A 5 -6.04 -8.41 1.43
C VAL A 5 -6.15 -8.80 2.90
N LEU A 6 -5.28 -9.69 3.38
CA LEU A 6 -5.23 -10.09 4.80
C LEU A 6 -4.89 -8.90 5.72
N CYS A 7 -4.00 -8.01 5.30
CA CYS A 7 -3.68 -6.78 6.01
C CYS A 7 -4.91 -5.87 6.13
N CYS A 8 -5.65 -5.64 5.04
CA CYS A 8 -6.89 -4.84 5.05
C CYS A 8 -7.98 -5.47 5.95
N ILE A 9 -8.17 -6.79 5.89
CA ILE A 9 -9.13 -7.50 6.76
C ILE A 9 -8.73 -7.38 8.23
N THR A 10 -7.44 -7.51 8.53
CA THR A 10 -6.92 -7.37 9.90
C THR A 10 -7.14 -5.93 10.40
N ALA A 11 -6.87 -4.93 9.56
CA ALA A 11 -7.15 -3.53 9.88
C ALA A 11 -8.64 -3.29 10.20
N ALA A 12 -9.54 -3.81 9.35
CA ALA A 12 -10.99 -3.70 9.55
C ALA A 12 -11.44 -4.36 10.86
N LYS A 13 -10.92 -5.55 11.17
CA LYS A 13 -11.26 -6.26 12.42
C LYS A 13 -10.75 -5.54 13.66
N VAL A 14 -9.52 -5.03 13.63
CA VAL A 14 -8.93 -4.27 14.75
C VAL A 14 -9.73 -2.98 14.99
N GLU A 15 -10.09 -2.27 13.93
CA GLU A 15 -10.87 -1.04 14.05
C GLU A 15 -12.30 -1.31 14.53
N THR A 16 -12.94 -2.39 14.08
CA THR A 16 -14.26 -2.80 14.57
C THR A 16 -14.21 -3.10 16.07
N ARG A 17 -13.16 -3.80 16.54
CA ARG A 17 -12.95 -4.07 17.98
C ARG A 17 -12.71 -2.78 18.77
N ARG A 18 -11.98 -1.81 18.20
CA ARG A 18 -11.77 -0.48 18.80
C ARG A 18 -13.08 0.26 19.00
N LEU A 19 -13.86 0.40 17.94
CA LEU A 19 -15.13 1.11 17.96
C LEU A 19 -16.14 0.46 18.91
N HIS A 20 -16.15 -0.87 18.99
CA HIS A 20 -17.03 -1.61 19.90
C HIS A 20 -16.73 -1.27 21.37
N ARG A 21 -15.45 -1.33 21.79
CA ARG A 21 -15.07 -0.96 23.15
C ARG A 21 -15.38 0.49 23.51
N ILE A 22 -15.17 1.42 22.57
CA ILE A 22 -15.48 2.84 22.79
C ILE A 22 -16.99 3.03 23.01
N ARG A 23 -17.82 2.33 22.23
CA ARG A 23 -19.28 2.39 22.36
C ARG A 23 -19.77 1.78 23.67
N ASP A 24 -19.23 0.64 24.07
CA ASP A 24 -19.65 -0.08 25.28
C ASP A 24 -19.31 0.70 26.57
N HIS A 25 -18.25 1.52 26.54
CA HIS A 25 -17.84 2.36 27.67
C HIS A 25 -18.42 3.79 27.62
N GLY A 26 -19.30 4.10 26.66
CA GLY A 26 -19.93 5.42 26.54
C GLY A 26 -18.95 6.56 26.23
N LEU A 27 -17.75 6.25 25.72
CA LEU A 27 -16.66 7.21 25.48
C LEU A 27 -16.82 8.00 24.16
N LEU A 28 -18.01 7.98 23.56
CA LEU A 28 -18.28 8.64 22.28
C LEU A 28 -18.22 10.18 22.37
N ASP A 29 -18.48 10.75 23.55
CA ASP A 29 -18.52 12.20 23.79
C ASP A 29 -17.33 12.74 24.59
N LYS A 30 -16.38 11.88 25.00
CA LYS A 30 -15.15 12.28 25.71
C LYS A 30 -13.91 11.92 24.89
N PRO A 31 -13.40 12.84 24.05
CA PRO A 31 -12.23 12.57 23.20
C PRO A 31 -10.91 12.43 23.98
N GLU A 32 -10.84 12.97 25.21
CA GLU A 32 -9.65 13.00 26.08
C GLU A 32 -9.52 11.77 26.99
N ASP A 33 -10.58 10.96 27.16
CA ASP A 33 -10.51 9.79 28.03
C ASP A 33 -9.77 8.64 27.32
N LYS A 34 -8.77 8.08 28.00
CA LYS A 34 -7.95 6.98 27.49
C LYS A 34 -8.83 5.79 27.14
N ILE A 35 -8.89 5.45 25.85
CA ILE A 35 -9.51 4.20 25.39
C ILE A 35 -8.75 3.05 26.06
N PRO A 36 -9.40 2.18 26.86
CA PRO A 36 -8.75 1.06 27.54
C PRO A 36 -8.47 -0.05 26.52
N MET A 37 -7.50 0.20 25.64
CA MET A 37 -6.98 -0.79 24.72
C MET A 37 -5.47 -0.80 24.70
N SER A 38 -4.95 -2.01 24.61
CA SER A 38 -3.52 -2.23 24.46
C SER A 38 -3.06 -1.82 23.07
N ILE A 39 -1.94 -1.11 23.00
CA ILE A 39 -1.25 -0.74 21.75
C ILE A 39 -0.90 -1.99 20.92
N PHE A 40 -0.70 -3.14 21.59
CA PHE A 40 -0.46 -4.43 20.95
C PHE A 40 -1.58 -4.88 20.01
N ALA A 41 -2.80 -4.34 20.13
CA ALA A 41 -3.89 -4.65 19.20
C ALA A 41 -3.64 -4.13 17.77
N LEU A 42 -2.81 -3.11 17.58
CA LEU A 42 -2.42 -2.62 16.25
C LEU A 42 -1.25 -3.41 15.64
N LEU A 43 -0.48 -4.11 16.46
CA LEU A 43 0.73 -4.81 16.06
C LEU A 43 0.52 -5.80 14.90
N PRO A 44 -0.57 -6.61 14.86
CA PRO A 44 -0.81 -7.54 13.76
C PRO A 44 -0.92 -6.85 12.40
N ARG A 45 -1.54 -5.66 12.35
CA ARG A 45 -1.70 -4.89 11.10
C ARG A 45 -0.35 -4.36 10.60
N PHE A 46 0.48 -3.85 11.51
CA PHE A 46 1.79 -3.29 11.13
C PHE A 46 2.77 -4.36 10.67
N MET A 47 2.78 -5.54 11.32
CA MET A 47 3.60 -6.67 10.90
C MET A 47 3.24 -7.13 9.47
N LEU A 48 1.94 -7.26 9.18
CA LEU A 48 1.48 -7.63 7.84
C LEU A 48 1.82 -6.55 6.81
N LEU A 49 1.68 -5.27 7.15
CA LEU A 49 2.02 -4.17 6.26
C LEU A 49 3.50 -4.18 5.90
N ALA A 50 4.39 -4.38 6.88
CA ALA A 50 5.83 -4.49 6.65
C ALA A 50 6.18 -5.69 5.75
N ALA A 51 5.54 -6.84 5.97
CA ALA A 51 5.74 -8.02 5.13
C ALA A 51 5.29 -7.77 3.68
N VAL A 52 4.15 -7.10 3.48
CA VAL A 52 3.64 -6.73 2.15
C VAL A 52 4.64 -5.82 1.43
N ASP A 53 5.13 -4.79 2.10
CA ASP A 53 6.02 -3.79 1.49
C ASP A 53 7.38 -4.41 1.12
N GLY A 54 7.97 -5.19 2.03
CA GLY A 54 9.23 -5.89 1.77
C GLY A 54 9.14 -6.88 0.61
N ILE A 55 8.09 -7.71 0.58
CA ILE A 55 7.88 -8.68 -0.50
C ILE A 55 7.59 -7.96 -1.82
N ALA A 56 6.76 -6.92 -1.82
CA ALA A 56 6.42 -6.18 -3.03
C ALA A 56 7.66 -5.52 -3.65
N ASN A 57 8.48 -4.84 -2.84
CA ASN A 57 9.67 -4.17 -3.33
C ASN A 57 10.67 -5.16 -3.93
N ASN A 58 10.89 -6.30 -3.26
CA ASN A 58 11.79 -7.34 -3.76
C ASN A 58 11.23 -8.02 -5.02
N SER A 59 9.92 -8.27 -5.08
CA SER A 59 9.27 -8.89 -6.24
C SER A 59 9.36 -8.02 -7.49
N ILE A 60 9.09 -6.71 -7.35
CA ILE A 60 9.15 -5.74 -8.45
C ILE A 60 10.58 -5.64 -8.99
N LYS A 61 11.57 -5.47 -8.10
CA LYS A 61 12.99 -5.42 -8.49
C LYS A 61 13.45 -6.70 -9.18
N GLY A 62 13.10 -7.86 -8.64
CA GLY A 62 13.46 -9.17 -9.21
C GLY A 62 12.84 -9.40 -10.58
N PHE A 63 11.56 -9.06 -10.76
CA PHE A 63 10.87 -9.18 -12.05
C PHE A 63 11.52 -8.28 -13.11
N PHE A 64 11.75 -7.02 -12.79
CA PHE A 64 12.34 -6.07 -13.72
C PHE A 64 13.80 -6.40 -14.08
N ARG A 65 14.56 -6.95 -13.14
CA ARG A 65 15.93 -7.39 -13.41
C ARG A 65 15.97 -8.44 -14.51
N ASN A 66 15.00 -9.36 -14.54
CA ASN A 66 14.97 -10.50 -15.46
C ASN A 66 14.21 -10.20 -16.77
N GLN A 67 13.29 -9.24 -16.78
CA GLN A 67 12.40 -8.98 -17.92
C GLN A 67 12.75 -7.72 -18.74
N THR A 68 13.56 -6.79 -18.22
CA THR A 68 13.80 -5.49 -18.85
C THR A 68 15.22 -5.40 -19.45
N PRO A 69 15.37 -5.00 -20.74
CA PRO A 69 16.68 -4.78 -21.34
C PRO A 69 17.41 -3.61 -20.65
N GLU A 70 18.74 -3.70 -20.60
CA GLU A 70 19.60 -2.82 -19.79
C GLU A 70 19.45 -1.32 -20.15
N SER A 71 19.17 -1.01 -21.42
CA SER A 71 18.92 0.35 -21.91
C SER A 71 17.64 1.00 -21.35
N MET A 72 16.64 0.22 -20.92
CA MET A 72 15.38 0.73 -20.37
C MET A 72 15.34 0.82 -18.84
N ARG A 73 16.36 0.31 -18.13
CA ARG A 73 16.36 0.29 -16.66
C ARG A 73 16.22 1.68 -16.02
N ARG A 74 16.81 2.73 -16.61
CA ARG A 74 16.71 4.10 -16.08
C ARG A 74 15.28 4.64 -16.10
N TYR A 75 14.51 4.36 -17.15
CA TYR A 75 13.11 4.80 -17.27
C TYR A 75 12.17 4.09 -16.30
N LEU A 76 12.51 2.86 -15.94
CA LEU A 76 11.69 2.01 -15.08
C LEU A 76 11.57 2.54 -13.65
N THR A 77 12.64 3.14 -13.12
CA THR A 77 12.63 3.79 -11.81
C THR A 77 11.65 4.97 -11.81
N TYR A 78 11.69 5.81 -12.84
CA TYR A 78 10.75 6.93 -12.97
C TYR A 78 9.30 6.45 -13.13
N PHE A 79 9.08 5.40 -13.93
CA PHE A 79 7.77 4.80 -14.09
C PHE A 79 7.23 4.23 -12.76
N THR A 80 8.06 3.50 -12.02
CA THR A 80 7.69 2.94 -10.71
C THR A 80 7.32 4.05 -9.72
N ASN A 81 8.12 5.12 -9.66
CA ASN A 81 7.82 6.28 -8.82
C ASN A 81 6.51 6.98 -9.26
N GLY A 82 6.26 7.06 -10.56
CA GLY A 82 4.99 7.58 -11.10
C GLY A 82 3.79 6.76 -10.67
N VAL A 83 3.87 5.42 -10.75
CA VAL A 83 2.82 4.51 -10.31
C VAL A 83 2.57 4.62 -8.79
N LEU A 84 3.62 4.75 -7.98
CA LEU A 84 3.49 4.99 -6.53
C LEU A 84 2.81 6.34 -6.23
N GLY A 85 3.15 7.38 -6.97
CA GLY A 85 2.50 8.69 -6.89
C GLY A 85 1.02 8.63 -7.25
N LEU A 86 0.68 7.97 -8.35
CA LEU A 86 -0.70 7.72 -8.76
C LEU A 86 -1.47 6.93 -7.69
N GLY A 87 -0.85 5.94 -7.06
CA GLY A 87 -1.44 5.20 -5.94
C GLY A 87 -1.78 6.10 -4.74
N SER A 88 -0.91 7.06 -4.43
CA SER A 88 -1.15 8.05 -3.38
C SER A 88 -2.33 8.97 -3.73
N MET A 89 -2.39 9.46 -4.98
CA MET A 89 -3.52 10.27 -5.45
C MET A 89 -4.84 9.50 -5.43
N ALA A 90 -4.83 8.24 -5.88
CA ALA A 90 -5.98 7.36 -5.84
C ALA A 90 -6.45 7.09 -4.40
N SER A 91 -5.53 7.02 -3.44
CA SER A 91 -5.85 6.86 -2.02
C SER A 91 -6.64 8.05 -1.47
N VAL A 92 -6.22 9.27 -1.80
CA VAL A 92 -6.96 10.50 -1.42
C VAL A 92 -8.32 10.57 -2.10
N LEU A 93 -8.37 10.25 -3.40
CA LEU A 93 -9.62 10.23 -4.16
C LEU A 93 -10.62 9.21 -3.59
N SER A 94 -10.15 8.02 -3.21
CA SER A 94 -10.98 6.98 -2.57
C SER A 94 -11.64 7.50 -1.29
N VAL A 95 -10.88 8.16 -0.41
CA VAL A 95 -11.40 8.79 0.80
C VAL A 95 -12.47 9.84 0.46
N TYR A 96 -12.20 10.70 -0.52
CA TYR A 96 -13.14 11.74 -0.95
C TYR A 96 -14.45 11.16 -1.49
N VAL A 97 -14.36 10.18 -2.40
CA VAL A 97 -15.52 9.53 -3.01
C VAL A 97 -16.36 8.80 -1.96
N VAL A 98 -15.73 8.02 -1.08
CA VAL A 98 -16.44 7.32 -0.01
C VAL A 98 -17.07 8.33 0.97
N GLY A 99 -16.39 9.42 1.28
CA GLY A 99 -16.94 10.50 2.10
C GLY A 99 -18.21 11.10 1.49
N LYS A 100 -18.17 11.43 0.19
CA LYS A 100 -19.33 11.95 -0.56
C LYS A 100 -20.48 10.95 -0.65
N ILE A 101 -20.18 9.67 -0.88
CA ILE A 101 -21.19 8.60 -0.92
C ILE A 101 -21.83 8.43 0.47
N SER A 102 -21.03 8.53 1.53
CA SER A 102 -21.51 8.41 2.90
C SER A 102 -22.43 9.54 3.34
N GLU A 103 -22.20 10.76 2.84
CA GLU A 103 -23.02 11.94 3.12
C GLU A 103 -24.37 11.88 2.41
N LYS A 104 -24.45 11.13 1.30
CA LYS A 104 -25.67 10.95 0.52
C LYS A 104 -26.74 10.23 1.36
N ASN A 105 -27.98 10.76 1.36
CA ASN A 105 -29.15 10.33 2.15
C ASN A 105 -29.26 10.90 3.58
N GLY A 106 -28.69 12.08 3.84
CA GLY A 106 -28.88 12.79 5.12
C GLY A 106 -28.18 12.11 6.31
N LYS A 107 -27.28 11.17 6.05
CA LYS A 107 -26.47 10.50 7.07
C LYS A 107 -25.17 11.28 7.27
N PRO A 108 -24.64 11.34 8.51
CA PRO A 108 -23.36 11.99 8.75
C PRO A 108 -22.25 11.31 7.96
N ASN A 109 -21.33 12.10 7.41
CA ASN A 109 -20.12 11.61 6.74
C ASN A 109 -19.38 10.61 7.65
N TRP A 110 -18.87 9.51 7.11
CA TRP A 110 -18.07 8.57 7.89
C TRP A 110 -16.83 9.22 8.47
N PHE A 111 -16.26 10.24 7.81
CA PHE A 111 -15.14 11.02 8.32
C PHE A 111 -15.65 12.23 9.11
N GLN A 112 -15.74 12.06 10.43
CA GLN A 112 -16.13 13.12 11.39
C GLN A 112 -14.91 13.81 11.99
N TYR A 113 -15.10 15.02 12.54
CA TYR A 113 -14.04 15.77 13.24
C TYR A 113 -13.41 14.96 14.39
N THR A 114 -14.20 14.13 15.08
CA THR A 114 -13.73 13.25 16.14
C THR A 114 -13.63 11.81 15.66
N LEU A 115 -12.44 11.20 15.84
CA LEU A 115 -12.13 9.82 15.44
C LEU A 115 -13.02 8.76 16.12
N ASN A 116 -13.57 9.07 17.30
CA ASN A 116 -14.51 8.20 18.02
C ASN A 116 -15.90 8.16 17.39
N LYS A 117 -16.34 9.24 16.74
CA LYS A 117 -17.61 9.32 16.01
C LYS A 117 -17.46 8.91 14.54
N SER A 118 -16.23 8.89 14.05
CA SER A 118 -15.89 8.47 12.69
C SER A 118 -16.14 6.97 12.48
N ARG A 119 -16.72 6.61 11.33
CA ARG A 119 -17.00 5.22 10.93
C ARG A 119 -15.90 4.66 10.05
N LEU A 120 -14.67 4.71 10.58
CA LEU A 120 -13.46 4.24 9.90
C LEU A 120 -13.51 2.73 9.63
N ASP A 121 -14.26 1.98 10.45
CA ASP A 121 -14.56 0.56 10.26
C ASP A 121 -15.11 0.27 8.86
N ARG A 122 -16.06 1.08 8.39
CA ARG A 122 -16.70 0.89 7.09
C ARG A 122 -15.77 1.21 5.93
N TYR A 123 -14.95 2.24 6.08
CA TYR A 123 -13.94 2.58 5.07
C TYR A 123 -12.92 1.45 4.90
N TYR A 124 -12.45 0.82 5.99
CA TYR A 124 -11.54 -0.32 5.88
C TYR A 124 -12.19 -1.54 5.23
N TRP A 125 -13.48 -1.77 5.42
CA TRP A 125 -14.22 -2.80 4.68
C TRP A 125 -14.31 -2.51 3.18
N VAL A 126 -14.53 -1.24 2.80
CA VAL A 126 -14.49 -0.82 1.39
C VAL A 126 -13.10 -1.06 0.80
N LEU A 127 -12.04 -0.69 1.52
CA LEU A 127 -10.66 -0.96 1.11
C LEU A 127 -10.38 -2.46 0.96
N ALA A 128 -10.89 -3.29 1.87
CA ALA A 128 -10.76 -4.75 1.77
C ALA A 128 -11.45 -5.29 0.51
N ALA A 129 -12.68 -4.83 0.22
CA ALA A 129 -13.40 -5.21 -0.99
C ALA A 129 -12.66 -4.76 -2.27
N LEU A 130 -12.17 -3.52 -2.30
CA LEU A 130 -11.37 -3.00 -3.42
C LEU A 130 -10.09 -3.82 -3.62
N SER A 131 -9.42 -4.20 -2.53
CA SER A 131 -8.22 -5.05 -2.58
C SER A 131 -8.51 -6.46 -3.11
N ALA A 132 -9.69 -7.01 -2.81
CA ALA A 132 -10.12 -8.32 -3.29
C ALA A 132 -10.44 -8.28 -4.79
N VAL A 133 -11.10 -7.21 -5.26
CA VAL A 133 -11.33 -6.98 -6.69
C VAL A 133 -10.00 -6.86 -7.43
N ASN A 134 -9.04 -6.12 -6.88
CA ASN A 134 -7.69 -6.01 -7.46
C ASN A 134 -6.99 -7.38 -7.53
N LEU A 135 -7.14 -8.23 -6.51
CA LEU A 135 -6.61 -9.59 -6.53
C LEU A 135 -7.23 -10.43 -7.67
N ILE A 136 -8.55 -10.33 -7.87
CA ILE A 136 -9.25 -11.06 -8.95
C ILE A 136 -8.72 -10.60 -10.32
N ILE A 137 -8.63 -9.29 -10.54
CA ILE A 137 -8.07 -8.74 -11.78
C ILE A 137 -6.63 -9.21 -11.99
N TYR A 138 -5.81 -9.18 -10.94
CA TYR A 138 -4.43 -9.68 -11.00
C TYR A 138 -4.36 -11.15 -11.39
N VAL A 139 -5.21 -12.02 -10.82
CA VAL A 139 -5.25 -13.45 -11.16
C VAL A 139 -5.67 -13.66 -12.62
N ILE A 140 -6.67 -12.91 -13.10
CA ILE A 140 -7.11 -12.96 -14.50
C ILE A 140 -5.94 -12.59 -15.43
N VAL A 141 -5.28 -11.45 -15.17
CA VAL A 141 -4.14 -11.00 -15.97
C VAL A 141 -2.98 -12.00 -15.90
N ALA A 142 -2.68 -12.54 -14.71
CA ALA A 142 -1.63 -13.54 -14.53
C ALA A 142 -1.91 -14.83 -15.31
N TYR A 143 -3.18 -15.24 -15.42
CA TYR A 143 -3.59 -16.40 -16.22
C TYR A 143 -3.42 -16.14 -17.72
N PHE A 144 -3.71 -14.92 -18.19
CA PHE A 144 -3.54 -14.54 -19.59
C PHE A 144 -2.08 -14.19 -19.96
N TYR A 145 -1.22 -13.92 -18.97
CA TYR A 145 0.16 -13.55 -19.21
C TYR A 145 1.01 -14.79 -19.53
N LYS A 146 1.38 -14.97 -20.81
CA LYS A 146 2.35 -15.98 -21.20
C LYS A 146 3.75 -15.60 -20.68
N TYR A 147 4.28 -16.42 -19.78
CA TYR A 147 5.68 -16.33 -19.36
C TYR A 147 6.58 -16.61 -20.57
N LYS A 148 7.57 -15.76 -20.80
CA LYS A 148 8.59 -16.00 -21.82
C LYS A 148 9.58 -17.00 -21.22
N GLU A 149 9.63 -18.21 -21.74
CA GLU A 149 10.67 -19.18 -21.36
C GLU A 149 12.03 -18.61 -21.76
N SER A 150 12.93 -18.42 -20.78
CA SER A 150 14.31 -18.06 -21.06
C SER A 150 15.05 -19.30 -21.59
N PRO A 151 15.85 -19.19 -22.65
CA PRO A 151 16.77 -20.25 -23.03
C PRO A 151 17.77 -20.45 -21.89
N ASP A 152 18.06 -21.71 -21.66
CA ASP A 152 18.96 -22.22 -20.63
C ASP A 152 20.34 -21.52 -20.62
N GLY A 153 20.86 -21.27 -19.41
CA GLY A 153 22.29 -21.08 -19.16
C GLY A 153 22.86 -19.64 -19.14
N GLY A 154 23.40 -19.25 -17.97
CA GLY A 154 24.63 -18.45 -17.93
C GLY A 154 24.67 -17.26 -16.97
N ALA A 155 25.52 -17.43 -15.94
CA ALA A 155 26.24 -16.39 -15.20
C ALA A 155 25.46 -15.52 -14.20
N ASP A 156 25.42 -16.06 -12.98
CA ASP A 156 25.73 -15.35 -11.75
C ASP A 156 26.74 -14.18 -11.96
N LYS A 157 26.34 -12.98 -11.54
CA LYS A 157 27.26 -11.86 -11.27
C LYS A 157 26.74 -11.09 -10.06
N ASP A 158 27.43 -11.30 -8.95
CA ASP A 158 27.41 -10.54 -7.71
C ASP A 158 27.58 -9.02 -7.91
N ILE A 159 26.77 -8.24 -7.17
CA ILE A 159 27.09 -7.03 -6.35
C ILE A 159 27.53 -5.72 -7.09
N PRO A 160 27.17 -4.48 -6.63
CA PRO A 160 26.74 -4.08 -5.29
C PRO A 160 25.39 -3.37 -5.13
N GLU A 161 24.88 -3.50 -3.90
CA GLU A 161 23.94 -2.59 -3.27
C GLU A 161 24.52 -1.17 -3.10
N GLY A 162 23.62 -0.17 -3.13
CA GLY A 162 23.85 1.08 -2.43
C GLY A 162 24.85 2.03 -3.08
N GLY A 163 24.33 3.01 -3.81
CA GLY A 163 25.08 4.21 -4.15
C GLY A 163 24.13 5.38 -4.18
N ASP A 164 24.10 6.15 -3.10
CA ASP A 164 23.61 7.52 -3.08
C ASP A 164 24.04 8.24 -4.36
N MET A 165 23.07 8.91 -4.97
CA MET A 165 23.32 9.87 -6.03
C MET A 165 24.08 11.03 -5.41
N LYS A 166 25.42 10.94 -5.41
CA LYS A 166 26.27 12.10 -5.23
C LYS A 166 26.23 12.89 -6.53
N ASP A 167 25.64 14.07 -6.43
CA ASP A 167 25.80 15.16 -7.37
C ASP A 167 27.30 15.50 -7.46
N ASP A 168 27.98 15.03 -8.51
CA ASP A 168 29.27 15.58 -8.92
C ASP A 168 29.08 16.34 -10.23
N PHE A 169 28.54 17.55 -10.08
CA PHE A 169 28.79 18.64 -11.00
C PHE A 169 30.20 19.17 -10.71
N HIS A 170 31.23 18.61 -11.33
CA HIS A 170 32.49 19.33 -11.48
C HIS A 170 33.30 18.90 -12.71
N ASP A 171 33.52 19.94 -13.52
CA ASP A 171 34.64 20.22 -14.41
C ASP A 171 34.89 19.36 -15.66
N LYS A 172 34.53 20.00 -16.78
CA LYS A 172 35.14 19.80 -18.08
C LYS A 172 36.63 20.16 -17.97
N ASN A 173 37.49 19.16 -17.80
CA ASN A 173 38.88 19.33 -18.21
C ASN A 173 39.05 18.77 -19.62
N CYS A 174 39.29 19.70 -20.54
CA CYS A 174 39.86 19.45 -21.85
C CYS A 174 41.08 18.54 -21.75
N CYS A 175 41.18 17.55 -22.65
CA CYS A 175 42.38 17.22 -23.44
C CYS A 175 42.14 15.93 -24.25
N CYS A 176 41.88 16.09 -25.54
CA CYS A 176 42.62 15.54 -26.68
C CYS A 176 41.88 15.92 -27.96
#